data_AF-A0A0A0CYX1-F1
#
_entry.id   AF-A0A0A0CYX1-F1
#
_cell.length_a   1.000
_cell.length_b   1.000
_cell.length_c   1.000
_cell.angle_alpha   90.00
_cell.angle_beta   90.00
_cell.angle_gamma   90.00
#
_symmetry.space_group_name_H-M   'P 1'
#
loop_
_entity.id
_entity.type
_entity.pdbx_description
1 polymer ?
#
loop_
_entity_poly.entity_id
_entity_poly.type
_entity_poly.pdbx_seq_one_letter_code
_entity_poly.pdbx_strand_id
1 'polypeptide(L)'
;LTVPVKRAVAAGDVPLVLRATAEDGRPLARTEVRFPEGQRQAEARFDLPSTARNAITAVSIESETTAGATVLVDERWRRRPVGLATPQDTARAQPLLTENYYLQRALEPFAEIRRGSVADLLGGTQPTDRLAALLLPDGTLSTEADRQAAERWMEGGGALIRFAGPILAANPDPLVPVPLRFGDRTLSGAMSWTAPMPLAPFAATTPFQGLTIPDDVRIQRQVLADPSPDLADKTWARLTDGTPIVTAEKRGRGWLVLVHTTAGPAWSNLAFSGLFVDMLRRLVALGSGI
;
A
#
# COMPACT_ATOMS: atom_id res chain seq x y z
N LEU A 1 12.41 5.68 -16.93
CA LEU A 1 12.98 6.33 -15.72
C LEU A 1 13.64 7.62 -16.19
N THR A 2 13.34 8.77 -15.57
CA THR A 2 13.97 10.05 -15.92
C THR A 2 14.79 10.54 -14.72
N VAL A 3 16.07 10.86 -14.95
CA VAL A 3 17.00 11.30 -13.89
C VAL A 3 17.57 12.68 -14.27
N PRO A 4 17.43 13.71 -13.41
CA PRO A 4 18.05 15.00 -13.67
C PRO A 4 19.54 14.92 -13.41
N VAL A 5 20.34 15.46 -14.33
CA VAL A 5 21.80 15.54 -14.23
C VAL A 5 22.19 17.00 -14.17
N LYS A 6 23.08 17.36 -13.24
CA LYS A 6 23.53 18.73 -13.03
C LYS A 6 25.04 18.82 -13.17
N ARG A 7 25.52 19.90 -13.78
CA ARG A 7 26.94 20.25 -13.88
C ARG A 7 27.22 21.60 -13.23
N ALA A 8 28.38 21.74 -12.60
CA ALA A 8 28.77 22.97 -11.91
C ALA A 8 29.01 24.14 -12.88
N VAL A 9 29.58 23.86 -14.06
CA VAL A 9 29.96 24.86 -15.07
C VAL A 9 29.28 24.54 -16.40
N ALA A 10 28.75 25.56 -17.06
CA ALA A 10 28.22 25.45 -18.41
C ALA A 10 29.38 25.51 -19.42
N ALA A 11 30.14 24.42 -19.52
CA ALA A 11 31.29 24.32 -20.43
C ALA A 11 31.06 23.20 -21.45
N GLY A 12 31.01 23.57 -22.74
CA GLY A 12 30.97 22.66 -23.90
C GLY A 12 29.75 21.75 -24.03
N ASP A 13 29.60 21.15 -25.21
CA ASP A 13 28.70 20.00 -25.48
C ASP A 13 29.48 18.70 -25.23
N VAL A 14 29.72 18.37 -23.96
CA VAL A 14 30.37 17.11 -23.59
C VAL A 14 29.27 16.08 -23.32
N PRO A 15 29.18 14.99 -24.11
CA PRO A 15 28.24 13.92 -23.83
C PRO A 15 28.66 13.19 -22.56
N LEU A 16 27.70 13.02 -21.65
CA LEU A 16 27.86 12.25 -20.43
C LEU A 16 27.09 10.94 -20.58
N VAL A 17 27.68 9.85 -20.16
CA VAL A 17 27.01 8.55 -20.20
C VAL A 17 26.59 8.16 -18.79
N LEU A 18 25.34 7.79 -18.62
CA LEU A 18 24.84 7.25 -17.36
C LEU A 18 24.59 5.75 -17.48
N ARG A 19 24.94 5.05 -16.40
CA ARG A 19 24.75 3.62 -16.24
C ARG A 19 23.81 3.35 -15.07
N ALA A 20 22.76 2.59 -15.33
CA ALA A 20 21.87 2.08 -14.29
C ALA A 20 22.29 0.64 -13.91
N THR A 21 22.42 0.37 -12.62
CA THR A 21 22.87 -0.93 -12.09
C THR A 21 21.86 -1.51 -11.11
N ALA A 22 21.82 -2.84 -11.05
CA ALA A 22 21.13 -3.59 -10.02
C ALA A 22 21.92 -3.62 -8.70
N GLU A 23 21.32 -4.23 -7.68
CA GLU A 23 21.89 -4.37 -6.33
C GLU A 23 23.17 -5.22 -6.32
N ASP A 24 23.23 -6.23 -7.20
CA ASP A 24 24.41 -7.07 -7.46
C ASP A 24 25.50 -6.35 -8.29
N GLY A 25 25.30 -5.06 -8.61
CA GLY A 25 26.19 -4.26 -9.45
C GLY A 25 26.06 -4.53 -10.95
N ARG A 26 25.16 -5.44 -11.37
CA ARG A 26 24.98 -5.79 -12.78
C ARG A 26 24.43 -4.59 -13.58
N PRO A 27 25.01 -4.25 -14.74
CA PRO A 27 24.49 -3.19 -15.58
C PRO A 27 23.13 -3.61 -16.18
N LEU A 28 22.13 -2.75 -16.02
CA LEU A 28 20.78 -2.95 -16.55
C LEU A 28 20.53 -2.09 -17.79
N ALA A 29 21.12 -0.89 -17.81
CA ALA A 29 20.91 0.07 -18.88
C ALA A 29 22.02 1.11 -18.96
N ARG A 30 22.13 1.72 -20.14
CA ARG A 30 23.05 2.81 -20.45
C ARG A 30 22.31 3.84 -21.29
N THR A 31 22.51 5.13 -21.00
CA THR A 31 21.94 6.22 -21.80
C THR A 31 22.92 7.38 -21.87
N GLU A 32 22.95 8.07 -23.01
CA GLU A 32 23.75 9.27 -23.20
C GLU A 32 22.88 10.49 -22.90
N VAL A 33 23.44 11.46 -22.15
CA VAL A 33 22.83 12.76 -21.90
C VAL A 33 23.75 13.84 -22.44
N ARG A 34 23.14 14.83 -23.09
CA ARG A 34 23.82 16.04 -23.54
C ARG A 34 23.24 17.24 -22.83
N PHE A 35 24.12 18.16 -22.43
CA PHE A 35 23.73 19.42 -21.85
C PHE A 35 23.54 20.43 -22.98
N PRO A 36 22.35 21.03 -23.13
CA PRO A 36 22.18 22.12 -24.08
C PRO A 36 23.21 23.23 -23.80
N GLU A 37 23.60 23.95 -24.85
CA GLU A 37 24.57 25.03 -24.75
C GLU A 37 24.14 26.06 -23.69
N GLY A 38 25.09 26.47 -22.84
CA GLY A 38 24.82 27.40 -21.72
C GLY A 38 24.03 26.80 -20.55
N GLN A 39 23.45 25.61 -20.67
CA GLN A 39 22.64 25.01 -19.59
C GLN A 39 23.45 24.17 -18.61
N ARG A 40 23.01 24.16 -17.35
CA ARG A 40 23.63 23.40 -16.25
C ARG A 40 22.84 22.17 -15.83
N GLN A 41 21.69 21.94 -16.46
CA GLN A 41 20.81 20.82 -16.17
C GLN A 41 20.42 20.12 -17.48
N ALA A 42 20.36 18.80 -17.42
CA ALA A 42 19.84 17.95 -18.49
C ALA A 42 19.05 16.80 -17.88
N GLU A 43 18.19 16.16 -18.68
CA GLU A 43 17.42 15.00 -18.25
C GLU A 43 17.84 13.76 -19.01
N ALA A 44 18.21 12.72 -18.26
CA ALA A 44 18.54 11.42 -18.83
C ALA A 44 17.31 10.51 -18.78
N ARG A 45 16.89 10.00 -19.94
CA ARG A 45 15.77 9.07 -20.05
C ARG A 45 16.26 7.66 -20.33
N PHE A 46 15.89 6.74 -19.45
CA PHE A 46 16.09 5.31 -19.62
C PHE A 46 14.80 4.67 -20.11
N ASP A 47 14.86 4.10 -21.31
CA ASP A 47 13.76 3.36 -21.92
C ASP A 47 13.96 1.85 -21.74
N LEU A 48 13.30 1.31 -20.71
CA LEU A 48 13.50 -0.06 -20.23
C LEU A 48 12.15 -0.72 -19.98
N PRO A 49 12.05 -2.05 -20.15
CA PRO A 49 10.94 -2.84 -19.63
C PRO A 49 10.75 -2.62 -18.13
N SER A 50 9.52 -2.80 -17.64
CA SER A 50 9.17 -2.62 -16.22
C SER A 50 10.04 -3.47 -15.29
N THR A 51 10.33 -4.71 -15.67
CA THR A 51 11.17 -5.64 -14.90
C THR A 51 12.59 -5.13 -14.71
N ALA A 52 13.25 -4.66 -15.76
CA ALA A 52 14.59 -4.08 -15.70
C ALA A 52 14.60 -2.75 -14.95
N ARG A 53 13.57 -1.90 -15.15
CA ARG A 53 13.42 -0.64 -14.42
C ARG A 53 13.29 -0.88 -12.92
N ASN A 54 12.49 -1.87 -12.54
CA ASN A 54 12.28 -2.27 -11.15
C ASN A 54 13.50 -2.92 -10.53
N ALA A 55 14.50 -3.33 -11.30
CA ALA A 55 15.75 -3.89 -10.78
C ALA A 55 16.84 -2.84 -10.53
N ILE A 56 16.63 -1.57 -10.91
CA ILE A 56 17.61 -0.50 -10.70
C ILE A 56 17.72 -0.15 -9.22
N THR A 57 18.95 -0.13 -8.72
CA THR A 57 19.30 0.29 -7.35
C THR A 57 20.17 1.55 -7.36
N ALA A 58 20.95 1.76 -8.41
CA ALA A 58 21.77 2.96 -8.56
C ALA A 58 21.82 3.42 -10.02
N VAL A 59 21.96 4.73 -10.20
CA VAL A 59 22.34 5.35 -11.47
C VAL A 59 23.62 6.12 -11.23
N SER A 60 24.64 5.85 -12.04
CA SER A 60 25.98 6.44 -11.93
C SER A 60 26.39 7.07 -13.26
N ILE A 61 27.21 8.12 -13.20
CA ILE A 61 27.93 8.63 -14.37
C ILE A 61 29.08 7.65 -14.67
N GLU A 62 29.15 7.20 -15.92
CA GLU A 62 30.19 6.29 -16.36
C GLU A 62 31.57 6.97 -16.28
N SER A 63 32.59 6.21 -15.85
CA SER A 63 33.96 6.69 -15.60
C SER A 63 34.13 7.68 -14.44
N GLU A 64 33.09 7.90 -13.63
CA GLU A 64 33.15 8.72 -12.41
C GLU A 64 32.87 7.85 -11.17
N THR A 65 33.69 8.00 -10.12
CA THR A 65 33.56 7.20 -8.88
C THR A 65 33.20 8.04 -7.65
N THR A 66 32.86 9.31 -7.85
CA THR A 66 32.55 10.22 -6.75
C THR A 66 31.14 10.01 -6.21
N ALA A 67 30.91 10.35 -4.94
CA ALA A 67 29.58 10.30 -4.32
C ALA A 67 28.57 11.23 -5.03
N GLY A 68 29.03 12.32 -5.64
CA GLY A 68 28.20 13.24 -6.43
C GLY A 68 27.83 12.72 -7.83
N ALA A 69 28.48 11.65 -8.29
CA ALA A 69 28.25 11.05 -9.60
C ALA A 69 27.30 9.83 -9.53
N THR A 70 26.90 9.40 -8.34
CA THR A 70 26.00 8.26 -8.13
C THR A 70 24.76 8.69 -7.35
N VAL A 71 23.59 8.37 -7.89
CA VAL A 71 22.32 8.46 -7.16
C VAL A 71 21.80 7.06 -6.88
N LEU A 72 21.53 6.78 -5.61
CA LEU A 72 20.81 5.58 -5.24
C LEU A 72 19.34 5.78 -5.57
N VAL A 73 18.80 4.86 -6.37
CA VAL A 73 17.38 4.81 -6.66
C VAL A 73 16.73 4.17 -5.44
N ASP A 74 16.32 5.04 -4.51
CA ASP A 74 15.62 4.66 -3.29
C ASP A 74 14.44 3.72 -3.61
N GLU A 75 14.13 2.78 -2.72
CA GLU A 75 13.02 1.82 -2.85
C GLU A 75 11.68 2.50 -3.17
N ARG A 76 11.56 3.80 -2.87
CA ARG A 76 10.43 4.67 -3.23
C ARG A 76 10.09 4.69 -4.72
N TRP A 77 11.01 4.31 -5.61
CA TRP A 77 10.79 4.29 -7.07
C TRP A 77 10.43 2.89 -7.62
N ARG A 78 10.57 1.84 -6.82
CA ARG A 78 10.10 0.50 -7.19
C ARG A 78 8.64 0.37 -6.78
N ARG A 79 7.74 0.26 -7.75
CA ARG A 79 6.32 -0.04 -7.47
C ARG A 79 6.27 -1.42 -6.83
N ARG A 80 5.91 -1.49 -5.54
CA ARG A 80 5.81 -2.77 -4.83
C ARG A 80 4.66 -3.59 -5.44
N PRO A 81 4.86 -4.88 -5.74
CA PRO A 81 3.79 -5.75 -6.21
C PRO A 81 2.79 -5.98 -5.07
N VAL A 82 1.52 -5.77 -5.36
CA VAL A 82 0.43 -5.83 -4.40
C VAL A 82 -0.69 -6.69 -4.98
N GLY A 83 -1.10 -7.70 -4.21
CA GLY A 83 -2.30 -8.48 -4.51
C GLY A 83 -3.54 -7.73 -4.04
N LEU A 84 -4.53 -7.60 -4.90
CA LEU A 84 -5.85 -7.10 -4.59
C LEU A 84 -6.84 -8.23 -4.83
N ALA A 85 -7.28 -8.87 -3.75
CA ALA A 85 -8.23 -9.97 -3.84
C ALA A 85 -9.56 -9.47 -4.39
N THR A 86 -10.12 -10.22 -5.32
CA THR A 86 -11.43 -9.94 -5.91
C THR A 86 -12.42 -11.02 -5.49
N PRO A 87 -13.68 -10.67 -5.15
CA PRO A 87 -14.71 -11.66 -4.91
C PRO A 87 -14.87 -12.57 -6.14
N GLN A 88 -15.18 -13.86 -5.95
CA GLN A 88 -15.39 -14.77 -7.08
C GLN A 88 -16.68 -14.46 -7.86
N ASP A 89 -17.71 -13.91 -7.20
CA ASP A 89 -18.99 -13.52 -7.81
C ASP A 89 -19.01 -12.03 -8.19
N THR A 90 -18.38 -11.68 -9.32
CA THR A 90 -18.39 -10.30 -9.86
C THR A 90 -19.57 -9.98 -10.78
N ALA A 91 -20.44 -10.95 -11.07
CA ALA A 91 -21.44 -10.84 -12.14
C ALA A 91 -22.63 -9.88 -11.85
N ARG A 92 -22.77 -9.33 -10.64
CA ARG A 92 -23.97 -8.54 -10.25
C ARG A 92 -23.71 -7.17 -9.61
N ALA A 93 -22.46 -6.74 -9.42
CA ALA A 93 -22.16 -5.47 -8.74
C ALA A 93 -21.84 -4.34 -9.73
N GLN A 94 -22.35 -3.13 -9.47
CA GLN A 94 -21.99 -1.92 -10.22
C GLN A 94 -20.47 -1.67 -10.10
N PRO A 95 -19.69 -1.61 -11.20
CA PRO A 95 -18.23 -1.57 -11.16
C PRO A 95 -17.59 -0.37 -10.43
N LEU A 96 -18.32 0.73 -10.26
CA LEU A 96 -17.83 1.97 -9.61
C LEU A 96 -18.09 2.02 -8.09
N LEU A 97 -18.93 1.11 -7.57
CA LEU A 97 -19.26 1.03 -6.14
C LEU A 97 -18.56 -0.14 -5.44
N THR A 98 -17.77 -0.92 -6.16
CA THR A 98 -16.97 -2.00 -5.60
C THR A 98 -15.75 -1.47 -4.89
N GLU A 99 -15.49 -1.95 -3.67
CA GLU A 99 -14.31 -1.61 -2.87
C GLU A 99 -13.00 -1.73 -3.66
N ASN A 100 -12.90 -2.73 -4.54
CA ASN A 100 -11.77 -2.94 -5.44
C ASN A 100 -11.47 -1.75 -6.35
N TYR A 101 -12.49 -0.99 -6.81
CA TYR A 101 -12.28 0.19 -7.65
C TYR A 101 -11.50 1.28 -6.89
N TYR A 102 -11.93 1.56 -5.66
CA TYR A 102 -11.30 2.57 -4.80
C TYR A 102 -9.89 2.16 -4.41
N LEU A 103 -9.70 0.90 -3.99
CA LEU A 103 -8.38 0.36 -3.69
C LEU A 103 -7.45 0.43 -4.90
N GLN A 104 -7.93 0.03 -6.08
CA GLN A 104 -7.14 0.11 -7.30
C GLN A 104 -6.68 1.55 -7.56
N ARG A 105 -7.62 2.50 -7.56
CA ARG A 105 -7.32 3.92 -7.82
C ARG A 105 -6.34 4.50 -6.81
N ALA A 106 -6.47 4.12 -5.54
CA ALA A 106 -5.59 4.59 -4.48
C ALA A 106 -4.19 3.98 -4.57
N LEU A 107 -4.06 2.72 -5.02
CA LEU A 107 -2.79 2.00 -5.15
C LEU A 107 -2.03 2.34 -6.46
N GLU A 108 -2.74 2.66 -7.54
CA GLU A 108 -2.20 2.89 -8.88
C GLU A 108 -1.02 3.87 -8.96
N PRO A 109 -0.97 4.96 -8.15
CA PRO A 109 0.17 5.87 -8.16
C PRO A 109 1.50 5.25 -7.72
N PHE A 110 1.48 4.22 -6.86
CA PHE A 110 2.69 3.74 -6.17
C PHE A 110 2.88 2.21 -6.12
N ALA A 111 1.92 1.41 -6.59
CA ALA A 111 2.00 -0.05 -6.55
C ALA A 111 1.78 -0.69 -7.94
N GLU A 112 2.30 -1.90 -8.11
CA GLU A 112 1.96 -2.79 -9.23
C GLU A 112 0.85 -3.72 -8.76
N ILE A 113 -0.36 -3.55 -9.28
CA ILE A 113 -1.56 -4.21 -8.76
C ILE A 113 -1.81 -5.50 -9.55
N ARG A 114 -1.96 -6.62 -8.83
CA ARG A 114 -2.39 -7.91 -9.37
C ARG A 114 -3.73 -8.27 -8.77
N ARG A 115 -4.66 -8.73 -9.59
CA ARG A 115 -6.02 -9.09 -9.16
C ARG A 115 -6.28 -10.56 -9.43
N GLY A 116 -7.04 -11.17 -8.54
CA GLY A 116 -7.42 -12.56 -8.63
C GLY A 116 -8.04 -13.03 -7.33
N SER A 117 -8.37 -14.32 -7.27
CA SER A 117 -8.70 -14.96 -6.00
C SER A 117 -7.46 -15.01 -5.09
N VAL A 118 -7.66 -15.23 -3.79
CA VAL A 118 -6.55 -15.41 -2.85
C VAL A 118 -5.67 -16.60 -3.28
N ALA A 119 -6.29 -17.69 -3.73
CA ALA A 119 -5.58 -18.85 -4.28
C ALA A 119 -4.70 -18.49 -5.49
N ASP A 120 -5.20 -17.71 -6.45
CA ASP A 120 -4.43 -17.32 -7.64
C ASP A 120 -3.27 -16.38 -7.29
N LEU A 121 -3.53 -15.42 -6.38
CA LEU A 121 -2.55 -14.41 -5.98
C LEU A 121 -1.40 -15.01 -5.15
N LEU A 122 -1.68 -16.05 -4.36
CA LEU A 122 -0.69 -16.70 -3.51
C LEU A 122 -0.12 -18.01 -4.08
N GLY A 123 -0.70 -18.53 -5.17
CA GLY A 123 -0.31 -19.80 -5.79
C GLY A 123 0.85 -19.71 -6.79
N GLY A 124 1.32 -18.50 -7.12
CA GLY A 124 2.42 -18.28 -8.06
C GLY A 124 3.76 -18.80 -7.53
N THR A 125 4.46 -19.61 -8.33
CA THR A 125 5.76 -20.20 -7.98
C THR A 125 6.96 -19.38 -8.45
N GLN A 126 6.75 -18.29 -9.17
CA GLN A 126 7.85 -17.52 -9.76
C GLN A 126 8.38 -16.44 -8.80
N PRO A 127 9.67 -16.07 -8.87
CA PRO A 127 10.23 -14.95 -8.08
C PRO A 127 9.58 -13.59 -8.39
N THR A 128 8.96 -13.46 -9.57
CA THR A 128 8.13 -12.31 -9.95
C THR A 128 6.77 -12.32 -9.28
N ASP A 129 6.31 -13.42 -8.70
CA ASP A 129 5.01 -13.60 -8.03
C ASP A 129 5.01 -13.12 -6.57
N ARG A 130 6.17 -12.67 -6.08
CA ARG A 130 6.36 -12.20 -4.72
C ARG A 130 5.58 -10.92 -4.45
N LEU A 131 4.48 -11.03 -3.72
CA LEU A 131 3.69 -9.87 -3.28
C LEU A 131 4.31 -9.29 -2.00
N ALA A 132 4.32 -7.96 -1.89
CA ALA A 132 4.66 -7.28 -0.63
C ALA A 132 3.44 -7.20 0.29
N ALA A 133 2.28 -6.90 -0.28
CA ALA A 133 1.03 -6.76 0.44
C ALA A 133 -0.10 -7.51 -0.30
N LEU A 134 -1.04 -8.03 0.48
CA LEU A 134 -2.29 -8.60 0.01
C LEU A 134 -3.44 -7.80 0.65
N LEU A 135 -4.25 -7.13 -0.17
CA LEU A 135 -5.43 -6.39 0.26
C LEU A 135 -6.66 -7.26 0.08
N LEU A 136 -7.42 -7.39 1.14
CA LEU A 136 -8.65 -8.17 1.21
C LEU A 136 -9.84 -7.23 1.50
N PRO A 137 -10.55 -6.77 0.46
CA PRO A 137 -11.90 -6.23 0.63
C PRO A 137 -12.83 -7.22 1.35
N ASP A 138 -13.92 -6.72 1.90
CA ASP A 138 -14.86 -7.56 2.63
C ASP A 138 -15.40 -8.72 1.75
N GLY A 139 -15.54 -9.90 2.36
CA GLY A 139 -16.01 -11.12 1.69
C GLY A 139 -15.04 -11.82 0.74
N THR A 140 -13.83 -11.28 0.50
CA THR A 140 -12.84 -11.89 -0.40
C THR A 140 -12.11 -13.11 0.17
N LEU A 141 -12.20 -13.31 1.49
CA LEU A 141 -11.66 -14.48 2.19
C LEU A 141 -12.77 -15.51 2.44
N SER A 142 -13.24 -16.14 1.36
CA SER A 142 -14.49 -16.90 1.36
C SER A 142 -14.35 -18.34 1.85
N THR A 143 -13.14 -18.92 1.82
CA THR A 143 -12.89 -20.32 2.19
C THR A 143 -11.86 -20.47 3.31
N GLU A 144 -11.92 -21.59 4.03
CA GLU A 144 -10.90 -21.95 5.02
C GLU A 144 -9.52 -22.14 4.37
N ALA A 145 -9.48 -22.65 3.13
CA ALA A 145 -8.23 -22.82 2.39
C ALA A 145 -7.57 -21.46 2.06
N ASP A 146 -8.36 -20.47 1.65
CA ASP A 146 -7.86 -19.11 1.42
C ASP A 146 -7.30 -18.48 2.69
N ARG A 147 -8.00 -18.69 3.83
CA ARG A 147 -7.55 -18.21 5.15
C ARG A 147 -6.20 -18.78 5.52
N GLN A 148 -6.05 -20.10 5.43
CA GLN A 148 -4.79 -20.78 5.75
C GLN A 148 -3.66 -20.42 4.78
N ALA A 149 -3.98 -20.16 3.51
CA ALA A 149 -3.00 -19.68 2.54
C ALA A 149 -2.51 -18.26 2.89
N ALA A 150 -3.43 -17.35 3.17
CA ALA A 150 -3.12 -15.97 3.55
C ALA A 150 -2.33 -15.90 4.87
N GLU A 151 -2.69 -16.73 5.85
CA GLU A 151 -1.99 -16.82 7.14
C GLU A 151 -0.54 -17.28 6.97
N ARG A 152 -0.31 -18.40 6.27
CA ARG A 152 1.05 -18.91 5.99
C ARG A 152 1.89 -17.91 5.21
N TRP A 153 1.30 -17.26 4.21
CA TRP A 153 2.01 -16.22 3.44
C TRP A 153 2.39 -15.03 4.33
N MET A 154 1.47 -14.52 5.13
CA MET A 154 1.73 -13.43 6.07
C MET A 154 2.82 -13.80 7.09
N GLU A 155 2.78 -14.99 7.68
CA GLU A 155 3.85 -15.45 8.59
C GLU A 155 5.23 -15.44 7.93
N GLY A 156 5.27 -15.63 6.62
CA GLY A 156 6.44 -15.49 5.77
C GLY A 156 6.95 -14.06 5.59
N GLY A 157 6.29 -13.00 6.08
CA GLY A 157 6.73 -11.61 5.93
C GLY A 157 5.82 -10.72 5.07
N GLY A 158 4.70 -11.27 4.58
CA GLY A 158 3.69 -10.50 3.86
C GLY A 158 2.91 -9.55 4.77
N ALA A 159 2.46 -8.42 4.21
CA ALA A 159 1.49 -7.55 4.88
C ALA A 159 0.07 -7.88 4.40
N LEU A 160 -0.73 -8.47 5.27
CA LEU A 160 -2.13 -8.79 5.02
C LEU A 160 -3.02 -7.64 5.53
N ILE A 161 -3.67 -6.93 4.62
CA ILE A 161 -4.46 -5.73 4.90
C ILE A 161 -5.93 -6.03 4.60
N ARG A 162 -6.74 -6.13 5.64
CA ARG A 162 -8.16 -6.45 5.54
C ARG A 162 -9.02 -5.20 5.71
N PHE A 163 -10.10 -5.12 4.94
CA PHE A 163 -11.16 -4.15 5.12
C PHE A 163 -12.40 -4.85 5.64
N ALA A 164 -13.03 -4.26 6.65
CA ALA A 164 -14.28 -4.77 7.18
C ALA A 164 -15.45 -4.35 6.29
N GLY A 165 -16.56 -5.06 6.41
CA GLY A 165 -17.81 -4.71 5.75
C GLY A 165 -18.96 -5.56 6.27
N PRO A 166 -20.11 -5.56 5.57
CA PRO A 166 -21.30 -6.30 5.99
C PRO A 166 -21.08 -7.80 6.21
N ILE A 167 -20.22 -8.45 5.42
CA ILE A 167 -19.94 -9.89 5.50
C ILE A 167 -19.17 -10.20 6.78
N LEU A 168 -18.06 -9.50 7.04
CA LEU A 168 -17.28 -9.67 8.28
C LEU A 168 -18.09 -9.27 9.53
N ALA A 169 -18.94 -8.25 9.45
CA ALA A 169 -19.82 -7.87 10.55
C ALA A 169 -20.85 -8.96 10.89
N ALA A 170 -21.43 -9.59 9.87
CA ALA A 170 -22.39 -10.67 10.05
C ALA A 170 -21.74 -12.00 10.44
N ASN A 171 -20.52 -12.26 9.97
CA ASN A 171 -19.79 -13.51 10.19
C ASN A 171 -18.31 -13.22 10.53
N PRO A 172 -18.01 -12.83 11.78
CA PRO A 172 -16.62 -12.63 12.21
C PRO A 172 -15.80 -13.91 12.07
N ASP A 173 -14.58 -13.78 11.53
CA ASP A 173 -13.62 -14.87 11.36
C ASP A 173 -12.35 -14.62 12.20
N PRO A 174 -11.54 -15.66 12.50
CA PRO A 174 -10.41 -15.52 13.43
C PRO A 174 -9.17 -14.83 12.85
N LEU A 175 -9.11 -14.59 11.53
CA LEU A 175 -7.96 -13.93 10.89
C LEU A 175 -8.09 -12.41 10.98
N VAL A 176 -8.16 -11.91 12.22
CA VAL A 176 -8.23 -10.50 12.62
C VAL A 176 -7.24 -10.20 13.77
N PRO A 177 -6.70 -8.97 13.89
CA PRO A 177 -5.72 -8.62 14.94
C PRO A 177 -6.28 -8.66 16.36
N VAL A 178 -7.59 -8.39 16.47
CA VAL A 178 -8.33 -8.28 17.74
C VAL A 178 -9.68 -8.97 17.59
N PRO A 179 -10.21 -9.59 18.65
CA PRO A 179 -11.57 -10.14 18.62
C PRO A 179 -12.58 -9.05 18.27
N LEU A 180 -13.60 -9.41 17.50
CA LEU A 180 -14.62 -8.48 17.04
C LEU A 180 -15.96 -8.76 17.73
N ARG A 181 -16.66 -7.67 18.06
CA ARG A 181 -18.07 -7.74 18.45
C ARG A 181 -18.91 -8.15 17.24
N PHE A 182 -19.93 -8.96 17.50
CA PHE A 182 -20.89 -9.33 16.48
C PHE A 182 -21.68 -8.11 15.97
N GLY A 183 -21.81 -7.98 14.65
CA GLY A 183 -22.50 -6.88 13.98
C GLY A 183 -21.64 -5.64 13.71
N ASP A 184 -22.26 -4.62 13.12
CA ASP A 184 -21.65 -3.32 12.88
C ASP A 184 -22.25 -2.22 13.79
N ARG A 185 -21.43 -1.23 14.13
CA ARG A 185 -21.88 0.00 14.76
C ARG A 185 -22.26 0.99 13.67
N THR A 186 -23.55 1.27 13.53
CA THR A 186 -24.04 2.34 12.67
C THR A 186 -24.02 3.69 13.39
N LEU A 187 -23.19 4.60 12.91
CA LEU A 187 -23.00 5.96 13.43
C LEU A 187 -23.86 6.99 12.70
N SER A 188 -24.81 6.58 11.84
CA SER A 188 -25.75 7.47 11.15
C SER A 188 -26.96 6.69 10.60
N GLY A 189 -28.20 7.07 10.97
CA GLY A 189 -29.45 6.50 10.45
C GLY A 189 -30.70 7.13 11.08
N ALA A 190 -31.89 6.96 10.48
CA ALA A 190 -33.15 7.60 10.94
C ALA A 190 -33.56 7.26 12.40
N MET A 191 -32.89 6.29 13.03
CA MET A 191 -33.06 5.86 14.43
C MET A 191 -31.76 5.91 15.24
N SER A 192 -30.63 6.36 14.65
CA SER A 192 -29.31 6.47 15.29
C SER A 192 -28.94 7.95 15.43
N TRP A 193 -28.91 8.45 16.67
CA TRP A 193 -28.70 9.86 17.03
C TRP A 193 -27.24 10.33 16.98
N THR A 194 -26.30 9.46 16.60
CA THR A 194 -24.89 9.86 16.47
C THR A 194 -24.64 10.47 15.08
N ALA A 195 -23.84 11.54 15.04
CA ALA A 195 -23.31 12.09 13.80
C ALA A 195 -22.14 11.23 13.30
N PRO A 196 -21.83 11.21 11.99
CA PRO A 196 -20.61 10.60 11.47
C PRO A 196 -19.38 11.10 12.23
N MET A 197 -18.48 10.18 12.59
CA MET A 197 -17.38 10.47 13.49
C MET A 197 -16.09 10.82 12.73
N PRO A 198 -15.37 11.87 13.15
CA PRO A 198 -14.04 12.18 12.62
C PRO A 198 -12.98 11.23 13.19
N LEU A 199 -11.84 11.17 12.48
CA LEU A 199 -10.64 10.49 12.95
C LEU A 199 -9.95 11.32 14.04
N ALA A 200 -9.41 10.65 15.06
CA ALA A 200 -8.48 11.25 16.01
C ALA A 200 -7.07 11.37 15.42
N PRO A 201 -6.24 12.31 15.91
CA PRO A 201 -4.84 12.41 15.51
C PRO A 201 -4.08 11.08 15.64
N PHE A 202 -3.24 10.77 14.66
CA PHE A 202 -2.41 9.55 14.68
C PHE A 202 -1.33 9.65 15.75
N ALA A 203 -1.19 8.59 16.55
CA ALA A 203 -0.15 8.51 17.56
C ALA A 203 1.25 8.35 16.93
N ALA A 204 2.27 8.90 17.58
CA ALA A 204 3.65 8.90 17.11
C ALA A 204 4.27 7.50 17.00
N THR A 205 3.68 6.50 17.64
CA THR A 205 4.12 5.11 17.63
C THR A 205 3.56 4.30 16.46
N THR A 206 2.75 4.91 15.60
CA THR A 206 2.01 4.22 14.53
C THR A 206 2.60 4.52 13.16
N PRO A 207 2.41 3.65 12.15
CA PRO A 207 2.84 3.92 10.77
C PRO A 207 2.22 5.18 10.14
N PHE A 208 1.14 5.70 10.72
CA PHE A 208 0.41 6.87 10.24
C PHE A 208 0.88 8.19 10.86
N GLN A 209 1.91 8.16 11.70
CA GLN A 209 2.50 9.38 12.27
C GLN A 209 2.78 10.43 11.19
N GLY A 210 2.38 11.67 11.48
CA GLY A 210 2.63 12.83 10.63
C GLY A 210 1.71 12.95 9.40
N LEU A 211 0.80 12.00 9.18
CA LEU A 211 -0.25 12.17 8.17
C LEU A 211 -1.25 13.23 8.63
N THR A 212 -1.62 14.12 7.71
CA THR A 212 -2.65 15.15 7.96
C THR A 212 -4.02 14.53 7.74
N ILE A 213 -4.93 14.73 8.70
CA ILE A 213 -6.31 14.27 8.62
C ILE A 213 -7.16 15.42 8.07
N PRO A 214 -7.80 15.27 6.89
CA PRO A 214 -8.72 16.27 6.37
C PRO A 214 -9.96 16.42 7.27
N ASP A 215 -10.41 17.66 7.46
CA ASP A 215 -11.53 18.00 8.36
C ASP A 215 -12.89 17.44 7.90
N ASP A 216 -12.99 16.96 6.67
CA ASP A 216 -14.19 16.39 6.06
C ASP A 216 -14.24 14.86 6.12
N VAL A 217 -13.17 14.17 6.56
CA VAL A 217 -13.18 12.71 6.70
C VAL A 217 -14.12 12.29 7.84
N ARG A 218 -15.08 11.42 7.51
CA ARG A 218 -16.15 10.94 8.37
C ARG A 218 -16.32 9.43 8.23
N ILE A 219 -16.36 8.75 9.36
CA ILE A 219 -16.70 7.33 9.49
C ILE A 219 -18.17 7.22 9.92
N GLN A 220 -18.96 6.49 9.14
CA GLN A 220 -20.40 6.34 9.34
C GLN A 220 -20.77 4.96 9.88
N ARG A 221 -19.98 3.93 9.59
CA ARG A 221 -20.17 2.58 10.13
C ARG A 221 -18.82 1.92 10.34
N GLN A 222 -18.74 1.01 11.30
CA GLN A 222 -17.56 0.18 11.52
C GLN A 222 -17.89 -1.12 12.25
N VAL A 223 -17.03 -2.13 12.12
CA VAL A 223 -17.00 -3.26 13.07
C VAL A 223 -16.27 -2.82 14.34
N LEU A 224 -16.72 -3.31 15.50
CA LEU A 224 -16.11 -2.95 16.79
C LEU A 224 -15.15 -4.05 17.25
N ALA A 225 -13.99 -3.62 17.74
CA ALA A 225 -13.12 -4.49 18.51
C ALA A 225 -13.75 -4.75 19.89
N ASP A 226 -13.58 -5.97 20.39
CA ASP A 226 -13.85 -6.25 21.79
C ASP A 226 -12.77 -5.64 22.69
N PRO A 227 -13.15 -5.02 23.82
CA PRO A 227 -12.18 -4.50 24.78
C PRO A 227 -11.28 -5.62 25.30
N SER A 228 -9.97 -5.41 25.18
CA SER A 228 -8.94 -6.28 25.75
C SER A 228 -7.78 -5.44 26.28
N PRO A 229 -6.97 -5.98 27.22
CA PRO A 229 -5.82 -5.24 27.77
C PRO A 229 -4.79 -4.81 26.70
N ASP A 230 -4.62 -5.60 25.64
CA ASP A 230 -3.69 -5.36 24.54
C ASP A 230 -4.27 -4.53 23.38
N LEU A 231 -5.58 -4.21 23.42
CA LEU A 231 -6.25 -3.47 22.35
C LEU A 231 -5.59 -2.11 22.10
N ALA A 232 -5.11 -1.45 23.15
CA ALA A 232 -4.47 -0.15 23.04
C ALA A 232 -3.21 -0.21 22.16
N ASP A 233 -2.37 -1.21 22.39
CA ASP A 233 -1.10 -1.43 21.68
C ASP A 233 -1.32 -1.88 20.23
N LYS A 234 -2.42 -2.59 19.99
CA LYS A 234 -2.82 -3.04 18.65
C LYS A 234 -3.55 -1.98 17.83
N THR A 235 -3.86 -0.80 18.38
CA THR A 235 -4.63 0.23 17.67
C THR A 235 -3.72 1.28 17.04
N TRP A 236 -3.74 1.37 15.70
CA TRP A 236 -2.97 2.37 14.94
C TRP A 236 -3.75 3.63 14.58
N ALA A 237 -5.07 3.55 14.53
CA ALA A 237 -5.92 4.72 14.32
C ALA A 237 -7.19 4.61 15.14
N ARG A 238 -7.73 5.76 15.56
CA ARG A 238 -8.93 5.86 16.38
C ARG A 238 -9.88 6.90 15.81
N LEU A 239 -11.15 6.81 16.18
CA LEU A 239 -12.09 7.93 16.11
C LEU A 239 -11.86 8.89 17.29
N THR A 240 -12.44 10.07 17.22
CA THR A 240 -12.36 11.06 18.31
C THR A 240 -13.01 10.60 19.62
N ASP A 241 -13.89 9.59 19.58
CA ASP A 241 -14.44 8.94 20.78
C ASP A 241 -13.50 7.85 21.37
N GLY A 242 -12.32 7.66 20.79
CA GLY A 242 -11.32 6.68 21.21
C GLY A 242 -11.49 5.29 20.60
N THR A 243 -12.60 5.03 19.90
CA THR A 243 -12.89 3.73 19.28
C THR A 243 -11.84 3.41 18.21
N PRO A 244 -11.24 2.21 18.19
CA PRO A 244 -10.32 1.79 17.14
C PRO A 244 -10.98 1.80 15.75
N ILE A 245 -10.25 2.29 14.75
CA ILE A 245 -10.63 2.24 13.32
C ILE A 245 -9.59 1.52 12.46
N VAL A 246 -8.32 1.46 12.91
CA VAL A 246 -7.32 0.56 12.33
C VAL A 246 -6.63 -0.17 13.48
N THR A 247 -6.68 -1.50 13.44
CA THR A 247 -5.93 -2.37 14.34
C THR A 247 -4.93 -3.21 13.58
N ALA A 248 -3.86 -3.61 14.25
CA ALA A 248 -2.80 -4.41 13.66
C ALA A 248 -2.10 -5.29 14.70
N GLU A 249 -1.57 -6.40 14.22
CA GLU A 249 -0.79 -7.34 15.00
C GLU A 249 0.33 -7.91 14.12
N LYS A 250 1.51 -8.11 14.70
CA LYS A 250 2.59 -8.82 14.02
C LYS A 250 2.40 -10.32 14.20
N ARG A 251 2.41 -11.07 13.10
CA ARG A 251 2.31 -12.54 13.10
C ARG A 251 3.44 -13.13 12.27
N GLY A 252 4.25 -13.99 12.90
CA GLY A 252 5.51 -14.46 12.31
C GLY A 252 6.41 -13.28 11.91
N ARG A 253 6.81 -13.22 10.64
CA ARG A 253 7.61 -12.13 10.09
C ARG A 253 6.77 -11.01 9.46
N GLY A 254 5.47 -11.20 9.28
CA GLY A 254 4.59 -10.25 8.60
C GLY A 254 3.62 -9.54 9.53
N TRP A 255 2.64 -8.89 8.91
CA TRP A 255 1.66 -8.03 9.58
C TRP A 255 0.24 -8.39 9.18
N LEU A 256 -0.62 -8.51 10.19
CA LEU A 256 -2.07 -8.53 10.02
C LEU A 256 -2.61 -7.16 10.36
N VAL A 257 -3.32 -6.53 9.44
CA VAL A 257 -3.94 -5.21 9.63
C VAL A 257 -5.42 -5.31 9.29
N LEU A 258 -6.27 -4.75 10.15
CA LEU A 258 -7.70 -4.60 9.91
C LEU A 258 -8.06 -3.11 9.91
N VAL A 259 -8.63 -2.64 8.80
CA VAL A 259 -9.36 -1.39 8.72
C VAL A 259 -10.82 -1.70 9.04
N HIS A 260 -11.34 -1.14 10.12
CA HIS A 260 -12.65 -1.49 10.68
C HIS A 260 -13.83 -0.93 9.87
N THR A 261 -13.58 -0.39 8.68
CA THR A 261 -14.57 0.10 7.72
C THR A 261 -14.29 -0.45 6.32
N THR A 262 -15.26 -0.31 5.40
CA THR A 262 -15.11 -0.70 3.99
C THR A 262 -14.00 0.07 3.28
N ALA A 263 -13.40 -0.54 2.27
CA ALA A 263 -12.40 0.12 1.42
C ALA A 263 -13.00 1.12 0.41
N GLY A 264 -14.33 1.09 0.26
CA GLY A 264 -15.12 2.01 -0.54
C GLY A 264 -15.99 2.95 0.32
N PRO A 265 -16.91 3.69 -0.31
CA PRO A 265 -17.64 4.78 0.33
C PRO A 265 -18.84 4.35 1.16
N ALA A 266 -19.13 3.04 1.24
CA ALA A 266 -20.36 2.54 1.84
C ALA A 266 -20.47 2.86 3.34
N TRP A 267 -19.35 2.82 4.06
CA TRP A 267 -19.30 3.02 5.52
C TRP A 267 -18.49 4.25 5.95
N SER A 268 -17.80 4.92 5.03
CA SER A 268 -17.04 6.13 5.30
C SER A 268 -16.74 6.87 4.00
N ASN A 269 -16.42 8.16 4.07
CA ASN A 269 -15.88 8.90 2.92
C ASN A 269 -14.34 8.85 2.84
N LEU A 270 -13.67 8.05 3.68
CA LEU A 270 -12.20 7.96 3.75
C LEU A 270 -11.60 7.65 2.37
N ALA A 271 -12.22 6.72 1.62
CA ALA A 271 -11.77 6.29 0.29
C ALA A 271 -11.69 7.41 -0.76
N PHE A 272 -12.35 8.56 -0.53
CA PHE A 272 -12.27 9.73 -1.41
C PHE A 272 -11.11 10.67 -1.06
N SER A 273 -10.45 10.47 0.09
CA SER A 273 -9.43 11.38 0.60
C SER A 273 -8.02 11.02 0.13
N GLY A 274 -7.14 12.02 0.03
CA GLY A 274 -5.70 11.80 -0.14
C GLY A 274 -5.07 11.04 1.05
N LEU A 275 -5.65 11.21 2.24
CA LEU A 275 -5.24 10.47 3.44
C LEU A 275 -5.31 8.95 3.22
N PHE A 276 -6.32 8.45 2.52
CA PHE A 276 -6.45 7.01 2.24
C PHE A 276 -5.30 6.48 1.40
N VAL A 277 -4.88 7.24 0.38
CA VAL A 277 -3.72 6.91 -0.46
C VAL A 277 -2.45 6.84 0.38
N ASP A 278 -2.23 7.81 1.26
CA ASP A 278 -1.04 7.85 2.12
C ASP A 278 -1.06 6.74 3.18
N MET A 279 -2.22 6.44 3.76
CA MET A 279 -2.39 5.31 4.68
C MET A 279 -2.06 3.99 3.99
N LEU A 280 -2.62 3.73 2.81
CA LEU A 280 -2.30 2.52 2.03
C LEU A 280 -0.81 2.42 1.70
N ARG A 281 -0.16 3.55 1.36
CA ARG A 281 1.29 3.56 1.12
C ARG A 281 2.07 3.11 2.34
N ARG A 282 1.70 3.57 3.55
CA ARG A 282 2.33 3.15 4.81
C ARG A 282 2.09 1.67 5.09
N LEU A 283 0.87 1.18 4.86
CA LEU A 283 0.52 -0.22 5.09
C LEU A 283 1.22 -1.18 4.14
N VAL A 284 1.28 -0.86 2.84
CA VAL A 284 1.98 -1.66 1.83
C VAL A 284 3.49 -1.75 2.12
N ALA A 285 4.08 -0.70 2.70
CA ALA A 285 5.49 -0.68 3.07
C ALA A 285 5.85 -1.62 4.23
N LEU A 286 4.86 -2.12 4.98
CA LEU A 286 5.09 -3.06 6.08
C LEU A 286 5.56 -4.44 5.61
N GLY A 287 5.19 -4.82 4.37
CA GLY A 287 5.52 -6.12 3.82
C GLY A 287 6.91 -6.15 3.22
N SER A 288 7.69 -7.20 3.51
CA SER A 288 9.07 -7.32 3.02
C SER A 288 9.18 -7.79 1.57
N GLY A 289 8.08 -8.21 0.94
CA GLY A 289 8.08 -8.90 -0.36
C GLY A 289 8.65 -10.31 -0.21
N ILE A 290 7.82 -11.33 -0.42
CA ILE A 290 8.17 -12.74 -0.15
C ILE A 290 7.78 -13.66 -1.28
#